data_AF-A0A081GHT0-F1
#
_entry.id   AF-A0A081GHT0-F1
#
_cell.length_a   1.000
_cell.length_b   1.000
_cell.length_c   1.000
_cell.angle_alpha   90.00
_cell.angle_beta   90.00
_cell.angle_gamma   90.00
#
_symmetry.space_group_name_H-M   'P 1'
#
loop_
_entity.id
_entity.type
_entity.pdbx_description
1 polymer ?
#
loop_
_entity_poly.entity_id
_entity_poly.type
_entity_poly.pdbx_seq_one_letter_code
_entity_poly.pdbx_strand_id
1 'polypeptide(L)'
;MRVHGRYSRAEIEAAFGILNDDAPWIHREGVLWHEPSQTDLLFVTLNKSESLFSPTTRYRDLALGPSLFHWESQSTTTASSPTGQRYVHHEARGSRVLLFVREHRREGGRAGGVTEPFRCLGFVRFEGHEGERPMAIRWRLEREIPAAWMAGCCLAQQRRWRCEGRSLLARPM
;
A
#
# COMPACT_ATOMS: atom_id res chain seq x y z
N MET A 1 10.32 11.70 -9.40
CA MET A 1 9.27 11.95 -8.39
C MET A 1 9.90 12.11 -7.01
N ARG A 2 9.24 12.79 -6.07
CA ARG A 2 9.73 13.01 -4.69
C ARG A 2 8.90 12.19 -3.70
N VAL A 3 9.56 11.62 -2.69
CA VAL A 3 8.88 11.02 -1.55
C VAL A 3 7.96 12.08 -0.94
N HIS A 4 6.76 11.67 -0.60
CA HIS A 4 5.66 12.45 -0.06
C HIS A 4 4.95 13.44 -1.01
N GLY A 5 5.41 13.55 -2.26
CA GLY A 5 4.69 14.29 -3.30
C GLY A 5 3.34 13.63 -3.63
N ARG A 6 2.42 14.44 -4.19
CA ARG A 6 1.12 13.98 -4.70
C ARG A 6 1.20 13.88 -6.21
N TYR A 7 0.78 12.74 -6.75
CA TYR A 7 0.82 12.43 -8.17
C TYR A 7 -0.45 11.68 -8.56
N SER A 8 -1.09 12.09 -9.65
CA SER A 8 -2.06 11.28 -10.34
C SER A 8 -1.43 9.99 -10.85
N ARG A 9 -2.25 8.99 -11.16
CA ARG A 9 -1.75 7.75 -11.73
C ARG A 9 -1.08 7.96 -13.09
N ALA A 10 -1.60 8.89 -13.89
CA ALA A 10 -1.01 9.26 -15.18
C ALA A 10 0.40 9.84 -15.01
N GLU A 11 0.61 10.74 -14.05
CA GLU A 11 1.95 11.29 -13.77
C GLU A 11 2.92 10.19 -13.29
N ILE A 12 2.45 9.24 -12.49
CA ILE A 12 3.27 8.11 -12.04
C ILE A 12 3.64 7.22 -13.22
N GLU A 13 2.67 6.77 -14.01
CA GLU A 13 2.92 5.89 -15.17
C GLU A 13 3.79 6.58 -16.23
N ALA A 14 3.61 7.89 -16.47
CA ALA A 14 4.47 8.67 -17.36
C ALA A 14 5.90 8.78 -16.81
N ALA A 15 6.07 8.98 -15.49
CA ALA A 15 7.40 9.03 -14.87
C ALA A 15 8.18 7.71 -14.96
N PHE A 16 7.48 6.58 -15.13
CA PHE A 16 8.07 5.27 -15.38
C PHE A 16 8.18 4.93 -16.87
N GLY A 17 7.68 5.77 -17.78
CA GLY A 17 7.66 5.51 -19.23
C GLY A 17 6.58 4.51 -19.68
N ILE A 18 5.67 4.13 -18.77
CA ILE A 18 4.56 3.19 -19.03
C ILE A 18 3.48 3.87 -19.87
N LEU A 19 3.12 5.10 -19.51
CA LEU A 19 2.21 5.94 -20.27
C LEU A 19 3.04 6.81 -21.21
N ASN A 20 2.87 6.60 -22.51
CA ASN A 20 3.56 7.32 -23.57
C ASN A 20 2.66 7.42 -24.82
N ASP A 21 3.14 8.09 -25.87
CA ASP A 21 2.36 8.33 -27.09
C ASP A 21 1.92 7.02 -27.79
N ASP A 22 2.76 5.98 -27.70
CA ASP A 22 2.48 4.65 -28.28
C ASP A 22 1.59 3.77 -27.37
N ALA A 23 1.45 4.13 -26.08
CA ALA A 23 0.67 3.42 -25.08
C ALA A 23 -0.16 4.40 -24.22
N PRO A 24 -1.25 5.00 -24.76
CA PRO A 24 -1.98 6.09 -24.10
C PRO A 24 -3.00 5.63 -23.03
N TRP A 25 -2.89 4.38 -22.55
CA TRP A 25 -3.87 3.77 -21.66
C TRP A 25 -3.35 3.65 -20.23
N ILE A 26 -4.08 4.24 -19.27
CA ILE A 26 -3.73 4.17 -17.85
C ILE A 26 -4.19 2.83 -17.27
N HIS A 27 -3.28 2.13 -16.61
CA HIS A 27 -3.61 0.86 -15.95
C HIS A 27 -4.59 1.09 -14.80
N ARG A 28 -5.46 0.10 -14.52
CA ARG A 28 -6.44 0.21 -13.43
C ARG A 28 -6.19 -0.74 -12.26
N GLU A 29 -5.17 -1.57 -12.37
CA GLU A 29 -4.83 -2.59 -11.37
C GLU A 29 -4.15 -1.97 -10.14
N GLY A 30 -4.36 -2.58 -8.98
CA GLY A 30 -3.78 -2.10 -7.71
C GLY A 30 -2.26 -2.31 -7.59
N VAL A 31 -1.67 -3.13 -8.47
CA VAL A 31 -0.22 -3.37 -8.53
C VAL A 31 0.21 -3.37 -9.99
N LEU A 32 1.41 -2.87 -10.26
CA LEU A 32 2.04 -2.93 -11.57
C LEU A 32 3.51 -3.35 -11.40
N TRP A 33 3.91 -4.43 -12.06
CA TRP A 33 5.33 -4.80 -12.19
C TRP A 33 5.95 -4.02 -13.35
N HIS A 34 6.90 -3.14 -13.04
CA HIS A 34 7.64 -2.41 -14.04
C HIS A 34 9.00 -3.07 -14.27
N GLU A 35 9.09 -3.87 -15.34
CA GLU A 35 10.28 -4.65 -15.68
C GLU A 35 11.53 -3.78 -15.89
N PRO A 36 11.49 -2.65 -16.65
CA PRO A 36 12.71 -1.91 -16.96
C PRO A 36 13.41 -1.34 -15.72
N SER A 37 12.65 -0.99 -14.69
CA SER A 37 13.18 -0.51 -13.41
C SER A 37 13.19 -1.58 -12.32
N GLN A 38 12.82 -2.82 -12.64
CA GLN A 38 12.64 -3.93 -11.70
C GLN A 38 11.86 -3.52 -10.44
N THR A 39 10.74 -2.82 -10.61
CA THR A 39 9.99 -2.23 -9.49
C THR A 39 8.51 -2.62 -9.49
N ASP A 40 8.01 -3.16 -8.39
CA ASP A 40 6.58 -3.29 -8.14
C ASP A 40 6.02 -1.94 -7.62
N LEU A 41 5.07 -1.37 -8.36
CA LEU A 41 4.33 -0.16 -7.99
C LEU A 41 3.03 -0.56 -7.30
N LEU A 42 2.90 -0.24 -6.01
CA LEU A 42 1.70 -0.55 -5.22
C LEU A 42 0.80 0.69 -5.14
N PHE A 43 -0.42 0.59 -5.67
CA PHE A 43 -1.43 1.64 -5.67
C PHE A 43 -2.55 1.32 -4.67
N VAL A 44 -2.48 1.94 -3.49
CA VAL A 44 -3.34 1.64 -2.36
C VAL A 44 -4.39 2.74 -2.17
N THR A 45 -5.65 2.34 -2.01
CA THR A 45 -6.75 3.22 -1.58
C THR A 45 -7.27 2.73 -0.24
N LEU A 46 -7.10 3.53 0.81
CA LEU A 46 -7.40 3.12 2.19
C LEU A 46 -8.91 2.95 2.42
N ASN A 47 -9.70 3.95 2.03
CA ASN A 47 -11.16 3.96 2.17
C ASN A 47 -11.82 3.48 0.87
N LYS A 48 -11.99 2.17 0.77
CA LYS A 48 -12.84 1.54 -0.26
C LYS A 48 -14.29 1.80 0.18
N SER A 49 -15.03 2.65 -0.53
CA SER A 49 -16.41 3.03 -0.19
C SER A 49 -17.28 1.83 0.21
N GLU A 50 -18.03 1.96 1.31
CA GLU A 50 -18.67 0.92 2.12
C GLU A 50 -19.66 -0.06 1.44
N SER A 51 -19.84 -0.06 0.13
CA SER A 51 -21.02 -0.70 -0.46
C SER A 51 -21.01 -2.23 -0.55
N LEU A 52 -19.99 -2.99 -0.09
CA LEU A 52 -19.96 -4.45 -0.32
C LEU A 52 -19.23 -5.36 0.72
N PHE A 53 -18.90 -4.94 1.95
CA PHE A 53 -18.14 -5.84 2.86
C PHE A 53 -18.72 -6.01 4.27
N SER A 54 -18.88 -7.28 4.67
CA SER A 54 -19.30 -7.74 5.99
C SER A 54 -18.36 -7.25 7.12
N PRO A 55 -18.88 -6.91 8.32
CA PRO A 55 -18.10 -6.39 9.45
C PRO A 55 -16.99 -7.32 10.02
N THR A 56 -16.93 -8.58 9.60
CA THR A 56 -16.09 -9.62 10.23
C THR A 56 -14.72 -9.83 9.57
N THR A 57 -14.33 -9.03 8.57
CA THR A 57 -13.04 -9.19 7.83
C THR A 57 -12.31 -7.86 7.67
N ARG A 58 -11.77 -7.28 8.75
CA ARG A 58 -11.03 -6.00 8.71
C ARG A 58 -9.64 -6.10 9.33
N TYR A 59 -8.63 -6.26 8.47
CA TYR A 59 -7.66 -5.21 8.08
C TYR A 59 -7.53 -5.33 6.56
N ARG A 60 -7.11 -4.28 5.81
CA ARG A 60 -6.78 -4.49 4.39
C ARG A 60 -5.53 -3.71 4.01
N ASP A 61 -5.55 -2.40 4.18
CA ASP A 61 -4.38 -1.57 3.92
C ASP A 61 -4.36 -0.43 4.94
N LEU A 62 -3.28 -0.26 5.72
CA LEU A 62 -3.16 0.82 6.71
C LEU A 62 -1.72 1.09 7.16
N ALA A 63 -1.47 2.30 7.64
CA ALA A 63 -0.25 2.57 8.40
C ALA A 63 -0.39 2.04 9.84
N LEU A 64 0.49 1.12 10.23
CA LEU A 64 0.62 0.62 11.60
C LEU A 64 1.47 1.55 12.48
N GLY A 65 2.30 2.38 11.85
CA GLY A 65 3.13 3.40 12.49
C GLY A 65 3.81 4.30 11.44
N PRO A 66 4.67 5.24 11.86
CA PRO A 66 5.36 6.16 10.94
C PRO A 66 6.21 5.43 9.90
N SER A 67 6.79 4.29 10.25
CA SER A 67 7.69 3.50 9.41
C SER A 67 7.15 2.12 9.04
N LEU A 68 5.89 1.80 9.38
CA LEU A 68 5.33 0.47 9.16
C LEU A 68 3.94 0.53 8.51
N PHE A 69 3.79 -0.19 7.39
CA PHE A 69 2.56 -0.26 6.62
C PHE A 69 2.11 -1.70 6.43
N HIS A 70 0.83 -1.97 6.65
CA HIS A 70 0.18 -3.23 6.36
C HIS A 70 -0.52 -3.15 5.00
N TRP A 71 -0.32 -4.16 4.16
CA TRP A 71 -0.89 -4.25 2.82
C TRP A 71 -1.31 -5.69 2.52
N GLU A 72 -2.48 -5.88 1.92
CA GLU A 72 -2.92 -7.17 1.42
C GLU A 72 -2.69 -7.32 -0.08
N SER A 73 -2.10 -8.45 -0.48
CA SER A 73 -1.95 -8.80 -1.89
C SER A 73 -3.28 -9.08 -2.59
N GLN A 74 -3.22 -9.29 -3.90
CA GLN A 74 -4.35 -9.87 -4.63
C GLN A 74 -4.72 -11.25 -4.04
N SER A 75 -6.00 -11.61 -4.08
CA SER A 75 -6.56 -12.80 -3.44
C SER A 75 -5.93 -14.12 -3.88
N THR A 76 -5.30 -14.16 -5.05
CA THR A 76 -4.65 -15.35 -5.61
C THR A 76 -3.13 -15.38 -5.38
N THR A 77 -2.54 -14.32 -4.85
CA THR A 77 -1.07 -14.23 -4.68
C THR A 77 -0.64 -14.98 -3.42
N THR A 78 0.09 -16.06 -3.62
CA THR A 78 0.76 -16.86 -2.57
C THR A 78 2.22 -16.44 -2.42
N ALA A 79 2.82 -16.72 -1.26
CA ALA A 79 4.24 -16.50 -0.99
C ALA A 79 5.13 -17.31 -1.93
N SER A 80 4.65 -18.47 -2.39
CA SER A 80 5.33 -19.34 -3.37
C SER A 80 5.15 -18.89 -4.83
N SER A 81 4.18 -18.02 -5.14
CA SER A 81 3.95 -17.54 -6.50
C SER A 81 5.11 -16.67 -6.99
N PRO A 82 5.31 -16.49 -8.32
CA PRO A 82 6.33 -15.59 -8.83
C PRO A 82 6.25 -14.17 -8.26
N THR A 83 5.04 -13.66 -8.07
CA THR A 83 4.80 -12.33 -7.50
C THR A 83 5.09 -12.28 -6.00
N GLY A 84 4.60 -13.26 -5.22
CA GLY A 84 4.92 -13.33 -3.78
C GLY A 84 6.42 -13.50 -3.54
N GLN A 85 7.09 -14.30 -4.35
CA GLN A 85 8.54 -14.47 -4.32
C GLN A 85 9.31 -13.18 -4.66
N ARG A 86 8.78 -12.34 -5.58
CA ARG A 86 9.34 -11.00 -5.79
C ARG A 86 9.18 -10.13 -4.56
N TYR A 87 8.04 -10.15 -3.88
CA TYR A 87 7.84 -9.36 -2.66
C TYR A 87 8.75 -9.77 -1.51
N VAL A 88 8.84 -11.08 -1.23
CA VAL A 88 9.61 -11.61 -0.09
C VAL A 88 11.12 -11.45 -0.29
N HIS A 89 11.58 -11.58 -1.53
CA HIS A 89 13.02 -11.60 -1.85
C HIS A 89 13.46 -10.40 -2.69
N HIS A 90 12.73 -9.28 -2.67
CA HIS A 90 12.98 -8.15 -3.57
C HIS A 90 14.42 -7.62 -3.45
N GLU A 91 14.89 -7.38 -2.23
CA GLU A 91 16.24 -6.90 -1.94
C GLU A 91 17.31 -7.87 -2.46
N ALA A 92 17.14 -9.17 -2.22
CA ALA A 92 18.08 -10.20 -2.68
C ALA A 92 18.09 -10.34 -4.22
N ARG A 93 16.98 -9.99 -4.88
CA ARG A 93 16.84 -10.03 -6.34
C ARG A 93 17.15 -8.70 -7.02
N GLY A 94 17.50 -7.67 -6.25
CA GLY A 94 17.73 -6.32 -6.76
C GLY A 94 16.47 -5.61 -7.26
N SER A 95 15.27 -6.18 -7.02
CA SER A 95 14.01 -5.52 -7.33
C SER A 95 13.57 -4.62 -6.17
N ARG A 96 12.65 -3.70 -6.46
CA ARG A 96 12.19 -2.69 -5.50
C ARG A 96 10.67 -2.69 -5.40
N VAL A 97 10.15 -2.16 -4.30
CA VAL A 97 8.72 -1.97 -4.10
C VAL A 97 8.49 -0.50 -3.75
N LEU A 98 7.61 0.18 -4.50
CA LEU A 98 7.31 1.60 -4.33
C LEU A 98 5.83 1.78 -3.98
N LEU A 99 5.57 2.43 -2.84
CA LEU A 99 4.22 2.52 -2.27
C LEU A 99 3.57 3.88 -2.56
N PHE A 100 2.37 3.84 -3.15
CA PHE A 100 1.52 4.99 -3.44
C PHE A 100 0.19 4.84 -2.73
N VAL A 101 -0.18 5.81 -1.89
CA VAL A 101 -1.39 5.72 -1.04
C VAL A 101 -2.27 6.93 -1.25
N ARG A 102 -3.58 6.72 -1.29
CA ARG A 102 -4.61 7.77 -1.17
C ARG A 102 -5.69 7.34 -0.21
N GLU A 103 -6.37 8.30 0.38
CA GLU A 103 -7.45 8.01 1.32
C GLU A 103 -8.67 7.51 0.57
N HIS A 104 -9.12 8.24 -0.45
CA HIS A 104 -10.32 7.92 -1.21
C HIS A 104 -10.04 7.80 -2.71
N ARG A 105 -10.97 7.21 -3.46
CA ARG A 105 -10.88 7.22 -4.93
C ARG A 105 -11.15 8.61 -5.52
N ARG A 106 -12.02 9.37 -4.86
CA ARG A 106 -12.48 10.71 -5.26
C ARG A 106 -12.19 11.68 -4.13
N GLU A 107 -11.77 12.89 -4.47
CA GLU A 107 -11.49 13.93 -3.49
C GLU A 107 -12.72 14.22 -2.62
N GLY A 108 -12.51 14.30 -1.31
CA GLY A 108 -13.59 14.46 -0.32
C GLY A 108 -14.57 13.28 -0.21
N GLY A 109 -14.28 12.13 -0.82
CA GLY A 109 -15.11 10.93 -0.75
C GLY A 109 -16.45 11.00 -1.49
N ARG A 110 -16.68 12.05 -2.30
CA ARG A 110 -17.98 12.30 -2.95
C ARG A 110 -18.07 11.64 -4.33
N ALA A 111 -19.21 11.01 -4.62
CA ALA A 111 -19.52 10.53 -5.97
C ALA A 111 -19.51 11.70 -6.97
N GLY A 112 -18.83 11.53 -8.11
CA GLY A 112 -18.67 12.59 -9.13
C GLY A 112 -17.49 13.56 -8.90
N GLY A 113 -16.76 13.45 -7.79
CA GLY A 113 -15.57 14.27 -7.52
C GLY A 113 -14.38 13.98 -8.45
N VAL A 114 -13.38 14.87 -8.42
CA VAL A 114 -12.10 14.66 -9.11
C VAL A 114 -11.39 13.44 -8.50
N THR A 115 -10.66 12.67 -9.33
CA THR A 115 -9.87 11.53 -8.83
C THR A 115 -8.80 12.03 -7.87
N GLU A 116 -8.74 11.46 -6.67
CA GLU A 116 -7.72 11.85 -5.70
C GLU A 116 -6.34 11.35 -6.16
N PRO A 117 -5.30 12.22 -6.18
CA PRO A 117 -3.94 11.80 -6.49
C PRO A 117 -3.38 10.92 -5.37
N PHE A 118 -2.45 10.05 -5.72
CA PHE A 118 -1.71 9.27 -4.75
C PHE A 118 -0.60 10.09 -4.12
N ARG A 119 -0.34 9.86 -2.84
CA ARG A 119 0.88 10.27 -2.17
C ARG A 119 1.94 9.18 -2.31
N CYS A 120 3.13 9.55 -2.75
CA CYS A 120 4.28 8.64 -2.75
C CYS A 120 4.78 8.46 -1.32
N LEU A 121 4.69 7.26 -0.74
CA LEU A 121 5.29 6.98 0.56
C LEU A 121 6.76 6.54 0.45
N GLY A 122 7.23 6.30 -0.78
CA GLY A 122 8.62 5.93 -1.05
C GLY A 122 8.81 4.42 -1.07
N PHE A 123 10.08 4.02 -1.14
CA PHE A 123 10.45 2.62 -1.19
C PHE A 123 10.20 1.93 0.14
N VAL A 124 9.88 0.65 0.05
CA VAL A 124 9.59 -0.19 1.20
C VAL A 124 10.41 -1.48 1.18
N ARG A 125 10.62 -2.02 2.39
CA ARG A 125 11.33 -3.27 2.62
C ARG A 125 10.41 -4.29 3.24
N PHE A 126 10.53 -5.53 2.79
CA PHE A 126 9.75 -6.63 3.31
C PHE A 126 10.12 -6.87 4.78
N GLU A 127 9.15 -6.78 5.68
CA GLU A 127 9.36 -7.09 7.10
C GLU A 127 8.83 -8.48 7.47
N GLY A 128 7.73 -8.91 6.84
CA GLY A 128 7.11 -10.19 7.09
C GLY A 128 5.72 -10.26 6.49
N HIS A 129 5.11 -11.44 6.51
CA HIS A 129 3.73 -11.62 6.10
C HIS A 129 3.03 -12.69 6.92
N GLU A 130 1.70 -12.67 6.87
CA GLU A 130 0.82 -13.73 7.37
C GLU A 130 -0.16 -14.11 6.26
N GLY A 131 -0.60 -15.37 6.21
CA GLY A 131 -1.53 -15.84 5.18
C GLY A 131 -0.93 -15.95 3.78
N GLU A 132 -1.73 -16.48 2.84
CA GLU A 132 -1.27 -16.89 1.51
C GLU A 132 -2.26 -16.52 0.39
N ARG A 133 -3.54 -16.28 0.68
CA ARG A 133 -4.58 -16.00 -0.32
C ARG A 133 -5.66 -15.07 0.27
N PRO A 134 -5.34 -13.78 0.49
CA PRO A 134 -4.11 -13.07 0.12
C PRO A 134 -2.98 -13.21 1.15
N MET A 135 -1.77 -12.78 0.78
CA MET A 135 -0.69 -12.47 1.73
C MET A 135 -0.97 -11.12 2.40
N ALA A 136 -0.97 -11.09 3.73
CA ALA A 136 -1.01 -9.89 4.54
C ALA A 136 0.43 -9.45 4.88
N ILE A 137 0.99 -8.55 4.08
CA ILE A 137 2.40 -8.15 4.15
C ILE A 137 2.58 -6.92 5.03
N ARG A 138 3.64 -6.93 5.85
CA ARG A 138 4.18 -5.77 6.55
C ARG A 138 5.37 -5.22 5.77
N TRP A 139 5.24 -3.95 5.40
CA TRP A 139 6.22 -3.16 4.68
C TRP A 139 6.84 -2.12 5.60
N ARG A 140 8.17 -2.16 5.76
CA ARG A 140 8.92 -1.11 6.44
C ARG A 140 9.26 0.01 5.46
N LEU A 141 8.85 1.24 5.76
CA LEU A 141 9.16 2.39 4.92
C LEU A 141 10.61 2.86 5.13
N GLU A 142 11.31 3.19 4.04
CA GLU A 142 12.64 3.81 4.12
C GLU A 142 12.58 5.27 4.61
N ARG A 143 11.42 5.91 4.49
CA ARG A 143 11.16 7.28 4.94
C ARG A 143 9.85 7.30 5.70
N GLU A 144 9.89 7.82 6.92
CA GLU A 144 8.71 7.88 7.78
C GLU A 144 7.60 8.75 7.18
N ILE A 145 6.37 8.32 7.38
CA ILE A 145 5.18 9.12 7.10
C ILE A 145 5.21 10.34 8.05
N PRO A 146 5.19 11.57 7.53
CA PRO A 146 5.14 12.77 8.35
C PRO A 146 3.93 12.78 9.29
N ALA A 147 4.15 13.19 10.54
CA ALA A 147 3.14 13.18 11.60
C ALA A 147 1.84 13.90 11.20
N ALA A 148 1.93 14.98 10.41
CA ALA A 148 0.78 15.71 9.89
C ALA A 148 -0.19 14.86 9.03
N TRP A 149 0.27 13.73 8.51
CA TRP A 149 -0.53 12.83 7.66
C TRP A 149 -0.82 11.49 8.30
N MET A 150 -0.23 11.22 9.47
CA MET A 150 -0.51 10.01 10.23
C MET A 150 -1.99 9.92 10.61
N ALA A 151 -2.65 11.05 10.92
CA ALA A 151 -4.08 11.05 11.19
C ALA A 151 -4.90 10.46 10.02
N GLY A 152 -4.65 10.89 8.78
CA GLY A 152 -5.33 10.36 7.58
C GLY A 152 -4.95 8.91 7.23
N CYS A 153 -3.70 8.49 7.52
CA CYS A 153 -3.24 7.12 7.28
C CYS A 153 -3.64 6.12 8.39
N CYS A 154 -3.90 6.60 9.61
CA CYS A 154 -4.28 5.79 10.78
C CYS A 154 -5.79 5.78 11.07
N LEU A 155 -6.54 6.84 10.71
CA LEU A 155 -7.99 6.94 10.93
C LEU A 155 -8.76 6.15 9.88
N ALA A 156 -8.62 4.84 9.97
CA ALA A 156 -9.70 3.92 9.60
C ALA A 156 -9.98 2.88 10.70
N GLN A 157 -9.05 2.59 11.64
CA GLN A 157 -9.22 1.37 12.48
C GLN A 157 -8.74 1.45 13.96
N GLN A 158 -8.16 2.55 14.44
CA GLN A 158 -7.60 2.59 15.81
C GLN A 158 -8.61 2.63 16.98
N ARG A 159 -9.91 2.83 16.76
CA ARG A 159 -10.91 2.89 17.87
C ARG A 159 -11.28 1.53 18.49
N ARG A 160 -10.85 0.40 17.91
CA ARG A 160 -11.11 -0.95 18.48
C ARG A 160 -9.88 -1.67 19.03
N TRP A 161 -8.67 -1.33 18.58
CA TRP A 161 -7.45 -2.03 19.02
C TRP A 161 -7.13 -1.85 20.51
N ARG A 162 -7.51 -0.71 21.12
CA ARG A 162 -7.32 -0.48 22.56
C ARG A 162 -8.30 -1.27 23.45
N CYS A 163 -9.37 -1.83 22.91
CA CYS A 163 -10.34 -2.59 23.70
C CYS A 163 -10.03 -4.09 23.77
N GLU A 164 -9.26 -4.64 22.83
CA GLU A 164 -8.84 -6.05 22.82
C GLU A 164 -7.39 -6.15 23.29
N GLY A 165 -7.19 -5.94 24.59
CA GLY A 165 -5.88 -6.04 25.22
C GLY A 165 -5.22 -7.40 25.01
N ARG A 166 -4.11 -7.43 24.26
CA ARG A 166 -3.03 -8.40 24.47
C ARG A 166 -1.80 -7.64 24.94
N SER A 167 -1.64 -7.63 26.25
CA SER A 167 -0.42 -7.24 26.94
C SER A 167 0.71 -8.20 26.53
N LEU A 168 1.78 -7.65 25.95
CA LEU A 168 3.07 -8.31 25.82
C LEU A 168 4.12 -7.40 26.44
N LEU A 169 4.05 -7.21 27.76
CA LEU A 169 5.16 -6.67 28.53
C LEU A 169 5.27 -7.38 29.89
N ALA A 170 6.48 -7.86 30.15
CA ALA A 170 7.12 -8.18 31.42
C ALA A 170 6.77 -9.51 32.12
N ARG A 171 7.71 -10.46 32.06
CA ARG A 171 8.19 -11.17 33.25
C ARG A 171 9.71 -11.05 33.31
N PRO A 172 10.29 -10.49 34.37
CA PRO A 172 11.59 -10.91 34.86
C PRO A 172 11.41 -11.71 36.16
N MET A 173 12.11 -12.85 36.17
CA MET A 173 12.43 -13.81 37.27
C MET A 173 11.37 -14.07 38.33
#